data_AF-A0A0C2G652-F1
#
_entry.id   AF-A0A0C2G652-F1
#
_cell.length_a   1.000
_cell.length_b   1.000
_cell.length_c   1.000
_cell.angle_alpha   90.00
_cell.angle_beta   90.00
_cell.angle_gamma   90.00
#
_symmetry.space_group_name_H-M   'P 1'
#
loop_
_entity.id
_entity.type
_entity.pdbx_description
1 polymer ?
#
loop_
_entity_poly.entity_id
_entity_poly.type
_entity_poly.pdbx_seq_one_letter_code
_entity_poly.pdbx_strand_id
1 'polypeptide(L)'
;MVVFEHRYPSKTWAEPFDFKSLLGTDDAIFMLLPRATADGNSYQHIAKLMIRMDPSRGALKWAELSFLPLGNFDVIDIESYDKATDTM
;
A
#
# COMPACT_ATOMS: atom_id res chain seq x y z
N MET A 1 -16.36 34.34 23.76
CA MET A 1 -16.31 32.90 23.42
C MET A 1 -15.01 32.68 22.68
N VAL A 2 -14.07 31.95 23.27
CA VAL A 2 -12.79 31.64 22.62
C VAL A 2 -12.99 30.32 21.88
N VAL A 3 -13.00 30.38 20.56
CA VAL A 3 -13.00 29.17 19.73
C VAL A 3 -11.54 28.75 19.60
N PHE A 4 -11.22 27.57 20.11
CA PHE A 4 -9.92 26.95 19.92
C PHE A 4 -9.96 26.17 18.61
N GLU A 5 -9.15 26.57 17.63
CA GLU A 5 -9.02 25.89 16.35
C GLU A 5 -7.66 25.17 16.32
N HIS A 6 -7.68 23.85 16.47
CA HIS A 6 -6.47 23.03 16.37
C HIS A 6 -6.17 22.76 14.89
N ARG A 7 -5.10 23.37 14.39
CA ARG A 7 -4.63 23.12 13.03
C ARG A 7 -3.77 21.86 13.02
N TYR A 8 -4.33 20.75 12.53
CA TYR A 8 -3.59 19.51 12.37
C TYR A 8 -2.40 19.71 11.41
N PRO A 9 -1.26 19.04 11.64
CA PRO A 9 -0.15 19.03 10.69
C PRO A 9 -0.62 18.57 9.30
N SER A 10 -0.14 19.23 8.25
CA SER A 10 -0.37 18.81 6.86
C SER A 10 0.04 17.34 6.67
N LYS A 11 -0.70 16.57 5.86
CA LYS A 11 -0.53 15.12 5.62
C LYS A 11 -0.93 14.18 6.76
N THR A 12 -1.76 14.64 7.70
CA THR A 12 -2.37 13.74 8.70
C THR A 12 -3.47 12.84 8.14
N TRP A 13 -3.97 13.15 6.94
CA TRP A 13 -5.01 12.41 6.24
C TRP A 13 -4.54 12.08 4.83
N ALA A 14 -4.83 10.88 4.36
CA ALA A 14 -4.54 10.47 2.99
C ALA A 14 -5.32 11.37 2.01
N GLU A 15 -4.59 12.09 1.17
CA GLU A 15 -5.13 12.86 0.06
C GLU A 15 -5.36 11.97 -1.17
N PRO A 16 -6.26 12.32 -2.09
CA PRO A 16 -6.47 11.58 -3.34
C PRO A 16 -5.17 11.31 -4.13
N PHE A 17 -4.18 12.20 -4.02
CA PHE A 17 -2.89 12.05 -4.67
C PHE A 17 -1.93 11.10 -3.94
N ASP A 18 -2.19 10.77 -2.69
CA ASP A 18 -1.41 9.76 -1.93
C ASP A 18 -1.72 8.34 -2.43
N PHE A 19 -2.79 8.15 -3.21
CA PHE A 19 -3.14 6.87 -3.84
C PHE A 19 -2.47 6.64 -5.20
N LYS A 20 -1.54 7.50 -5.64
CA LYS A 20 -0.71 7.25 -6.83
C LYS A 20 0.06 5.92 -6.74
N SER A 21 0.32 5.47 -5.52
CA SER A 21 0.95 4.20 -5.24
C SER A 21 0.03 2.98 -5.35
N LEU A 22 -1.23 3.12 -5.80
CA LEU A 22 -2.13 1.98 -5.97
C LEU A 22 -2.06 1.45 -7.39
N LEU A 23 -1.56 0.22 -7.54
CA LEU A 23 -1.56 -0.50 -8.80
C LEU A 23 -2.34 -1.80 -8.65
N GLY A 24 -3.45 -1.92 -9.37
CA GLY A 24 -4.33 -3.09 -9.32
C GLY A 24 -4.08 -4.06 -10.48
N THR A 25 -4.12 -5.36 -10.17
CA THR A 25 -4.26 -6.47 -11.12
C THR A 25 -5.57 -7.21 -10.84
N ASP A 26 -5.88 -8.23 -11.64
CA ASP A 26 -7.11 -9.03 -11.46
C ASP A 26 -7.24 -9.66 -10.06
N ASP A 27 -6.11 -9.96 -9.41
CA ASP A 27 -6.00 -10.74 -8.19
C ASP A 27 -5.14 -10.09 -7.09
N ALA A 28 -4.56 -8.90 -7.34
CA ALA A 28 -3.72 -8.21 -6.38
C ALA A 28 -3.85 -6.68 -6.45
N ILE A 29 -3.59 -6.04 -5.31
CA ILE A 29 -3.39 -4.59 -5.22
C ILE A 29 -2.00 -4.36 -4.63
N PHE A 30 -1.19 -3.55 -5.31
CA PHE A 30 0.09 -3.09 -4.82
C PHE A 30 -0.05 -1.68 -4.26
N MET A 31 0.59 -1.44 -3.11
CA MET A 31 0.46 -0.20 -2.36
C MET A 31 1.69 0.07 -1.49
N LEU A 32 2.03 1.34 -1.27
CA LEU A 32 3.13 1.70 -0.38
C LEU A 32 2.66 1.73 1.08
N LEU A 33 3.24 0.87 1.92
CA LEU A 33 2.94 0.80 3.35
C LEU A 33 4.22 0.80 4.20
N PRO A 34 4.20 1.43 5.38
CA PRO A 34 5.28 1.29 6.35
C PRO A 34 5.47 -0.17 6.76
N ARG A 35 6.72 -0.66 6.70
CA ARG A 35 7.11 -2.00 7.16
C ARG A 35 8.21 -1.86 8.21
N ALA A 36 7.97 -2.40 9.39
CA ALA A 36 9.02 -2.55 10.39
C ALA A 36 10.05 -3.60 9.95
N THR A 37 11.33 -3.26 10.05
CA THR A 37 12.46 -4.11 9.67
C THR A 37 13.28 -4.52 10.89
N ALA A 38 14.14 -5.53 10.72
CA ALA A 38 14.93 -6.10 11.81
C ALA A 38 16.00 -5.15 12.39
N ASP A 39 16.34 -4.08 11.66
CA ASP A 39 17.22 -3.01 12.12
C ASP A 39 16.53 -2.05 13.12
N GLY A 40 15.23 -2.26 13.39
CA GLY A 40 14.44 -1.44 14.32
C GLY A 40 13.79 -0.22 13.68
N ASN A 41 14.00 0.01 12.38
CA ASN A 41 13.38 1.12 11.65
C ASN A 41 12.09 0.68 10.95
N SER A 42 11.32 1.67 10.47
CA SER A 42 10.22 1.46 9.55
C SER A 42 10.52 2.17 8.25
N TYR A 43 10.38 1.46 7.14
CA TYR A 43 10.56 2.01 5.79
C TYR A 43 9.25 1.88 5.00
N GLN A 44 9.00 2.82 4.10
CA GLN A 44 7.89 2.75 3.17
C GLN A 44 8.20 1.75 2.07
N HIS A 45 7.56 0.58 2.10
CA HIS A 45 7.82 -0.53 1.16
C HIS A 45 6.58 -0.88 0.34
N ILE A 46 6.80 -1.55 -0.78
CA ILE A 46 5.72 -2.09 -1.62
C ILE A 46 5.09 -3.29 -0.91
N ALA A 47 3.82 -3.13 -0.55
CA ALA A 47 2.95 -4.19 -0.09
C ALA A 47 2.13 -4.74 -1.25
N LYS A 48 1.91 -6.06 -1.26
CA LYS A 48 1.06 -6.79 -2.19
C LYS A 48 -0.10 -7.39 -1.40
N LEU A 49 -1.30 -6.89 -1.67
CA LEU A 49 -2.55 -7.42 -1.16
C LEU A 49 -3.15 -8.37 -2.19
N MET A 50 -3.01 -9.67 -1.97
CA MET A 50 -3.66 -10.69 -2.79
C MET A 50 -5.14 -10.77 -2.41
N ILE A 51 -6.03 -10.71 -3.40
CA ILE A 51 -7.48 -10.77 -3.23
C ILE A 51 -7.99 -12.03 -3.91
N ARG A 52 -8.58 -12.94 -3.13
CA ARG A 52 -9.31 -14.09 -3.71
C ARG A 52 -10.81 -13.91 -3.53
N MET A 53 -11.50 -13.81 -4.65
CA MET A 53 -12.95 -13.79 -4.71
C MET A 53 -13.51 -15.22 -4.78
N ASP A 54 -14.64 -15.45 -4.13
CA ASP A 54 -15.43 -16.66 -4.33
C ASP A 54 -16.10 -16.60 -5.71
N PRO A 55 -15.76 -17.50 -6.66
CA PRO A 55 -16.32 -17.48 -8.01
C PRO A 55 -17.83 -17.69 -8.04
N SER A 56 -18.39 -18.32 -7.01
CA SER A 56 -19.81 -18.69 -6.96
C SER A 56 -20.71 -17.59 -6.39
N ARG A 57 -20.14 -16.66 -5.62
CA ARG A 57 -20.90 -15.63 -4.87
C ARG A 57 -20.47 -14.19 -5.18
N GLY A 58 -19.38 -14.00 -5.93
CA GLY A 58 -18.81 -12.67 -6.17
C GLY A 58 -18.35 -11.97 -4.89
N ALA A 59 -18.21 -12.71 -3.78
CA ALA A 59 -17.87 -12.19 -2.47
C ALA A 59 -16.39 -12.43 -2.18
N LEU A 60 -15.75 -11.53 -1.43
CA LEU A 60 -14.38 -11.72 -0.97
C LEU A 60 -14.29 -12.99 -0.11
N LYS A 61 -13.43 -13.93 -0.51
CA LYS A 61 -13.19 -15.16 0.23
C LYS A 61 -12.10 -14.96 1.28
N TRP A 62 -11.00 -14.31 0.89
CA TRP A 62 -9.93 -13.88 1.80
C TRP A 62 -9.00 -12.88 1.09
N ALA A 63 -8.26 -12.11 1.88
CA ALA A 63 -7.18 -11.26 1.41
C ALA A 63 -5.89 -11.53 2.22
N GLU A 64 -4.74 -11.52 1.57
CA GLU A 64 -3.44 -11.74 2.18
C GLU A 64 -2.51 -10.59 1.88
N LEU A 65 -1.95 -9.98 2.92
CA LEU A 65 -0.97 -8.91 2.81
C LEU A 65 0.44 -9.48 2.92
N SER A 66 1.27 -9.17 1.93
CA SER A 66 2.69 -9.48 1.93
C SER A 66 3.50 -8.25 1.52
N PHE A 67 4.82 -8.28 1.74
CA PHE A 67 5.72 -7.20 1.35
C PHE A 67 6.77 -7.74 0.38
N LEU A 68 7.10 -6.96 -0.65
CA LEU A 68 8.18 -7.31 -1.54
C LEU A 68 9.53 -7.32 -0.78
N PRO A 69 10.46 -8.19 -1.16
CA PRO A 69 11.78 -8.26 -0.56
C PRO A 69 12.62 -7.06 -1.01
N LEU A 70 12.55 -5.99 -0.24
CA LEU A 70 13.31 -4.75 -0.44
C LEU A 70 14.37 -4.58 0.65
N GLY A 71 15.39 -3.79 0.36
CA GLY A 71 16.40 -3.39 1.33
C GLY A 71 15.86 -2.35 2.32
N ASN A 72 16.76 -1.74 3.09
CA ASN A 72 16.41 -0.73 4.11
C ASN A 72 16.35 0.66 3.47
N PHE A 73 15.32 0.94 2.67
CA PHE A 73 15.13 2.23 2.00
C PHE A 73 13.64 2.50 1.73
N ASP A 74 13.27 3.77 1.66
CA ASP A 74 11.91 4.17 1.31
C ASP A 74 11.69 4.09 -0.21
N VAL A 75 10.60 3.45 -0.60
CA VAL A 75 10.03 3.53 -1.95
C VAL A 75 9.06 4.71 -1.98
N ILE A 76 9.26 5.58 -2.97
CA ILE A 76 8.50 6.85 -3.09
C ILE A 76 7.39 6.79 -4.13
N ASP A 77 7.47 5.86 -5.09
CA ASP A 77 6.49 5.72 -6.17
C ASP A 77 6.46 4.29 -6.72
N ILE A 78 5.35 3.91 -7.36
CA ILE A 78 5.19 2.66 -8.11
C ILE A 78 4.83 3.04 -9.54
N GLU A 79 5.77 2.88 -10.47
CA GLU A 79 5.57 3.30 -11.86
C GLU A 79 4.77 2.28 -12.68
N SER A 80 5.11 1.00 -12.55
CA SER A 80 4.48 -0.07 -13.34
C SER A 80 4.64 -1.45 -12.69
N TYR A 81 3.91 -2.44 -13.22
CA TYR A 81 4.05 -3.85 -12.89
C TYR A 81 3.88 -4.67 -14.16
N ASP A 82 4.86 -5.50 -14.48
CA ASP A 82 4.78 -6.49 -15.55
C ASP A 82 4.29 -7.83 -14.99
N LYS A 83 3.05 -8.17 -15.32
CA LYS A 83 2.42 -9.45 -14.93
C LYS A 83 3.04 -10.65 -15.66
N ALA A 84 3.60 -10.48 -16.85
CA ALA A 84 4.17 -11.58 -17.63
C ALA A 84 5.49 -12.08 -17.01
N THR A 85 6.26 -11.17 -16.42
CA THR A 85 7.55 -11.49 -15.79
C THR A 85 7.53 -11.38 -14.26
N ASP A 86 6.40 -11.01 -13.67
CA ASP A 86 6.20 -10.74 -12.23
C ASP A 86 7.25 -9.74 -11.69
N THR A 87 7.40 -8.60 -12.37
CA THR A 87 8.45 -7.59 -12.09
C THR A 87 7.84 -6.20 -11.87
N MET A 88 8.40 -5.45 -10.92
CA MET A 88 8.08 -4.05 -10.60
C MET A 88 9.09 -3.11 -11.23
#